data_AF-A0A397TF35-F1
#
_entry.id   AF-A0A397TF35-F1
#
_cell.length_a   1.000
_cell.length_b   1.000
_cell.length_c   1.000
_cell.angle_alpha   90.00
_cell.angle_beta   90.00
_cell.angle_gamma   90.00
#
_symmetry.space_group_name_H-M   'P 1'
#
loop_
_entity.id
_entity.type
_entity.pdbx_description
1 polymer ?
#
loop_
_entity_poly.entity_id
_entity_poly.type
_entity_poly.pdbx_seq_one_letter_code
_entity_poly.pdbx_strand_id
1 'polypeptide(L)'
;MTSCLDTDFGRISEIMEDQNKVIGDTHELTKKVIDSLKSKEIYCLRDWISRLFTQVKLRYNAPNNDVRGWTRLMSAFDQKIVCEKVNFRSQDIEYISQLRITLDEIQMSIYDFELLYKMRQESNVEFHDQVRTLAEAEERFERMQFSNKMKQYEEPLKKLFESLRIWYRD
;
A
#
# COMPACT_ATOMS: atom_id res chain seq x y z
N MET A 1 -35.27 55.03 13.97
CA MET A 1 -35.53 53.57 13.97
C MET A 1 -34.76 52.82 12.88
N THR A 2 -34.24 53.49 11.84
CA THR A 2 -33.52 52.86 10.72
C THR A 2 -32.12 52.32 11.07
N SER A 3 -31.37 52.90 12.03
CA SER A 3 -29.98 52.48 12.27
C SER A 3 -29.81 51.13 13.00
N CYS A 4 -30.77 50.71 13.84
CA CYS A 4 -30.72 49.39 14.49
C CYS A 4 -30.85 48.24 13.49
N LEU A 5 -31.76 48.38 12.52
CA LEU A 5 -32.04 47.33 11.53
C LEU A 5 -30.85 47.07 10.60
N ASP A 6 -30.15 48.13 10.17
CA ASP A 6 -28.92 47.99 9.35
C ASP A 6 -27.78 47.31 10.13
N THR A 7 -27.71 47.53 11.45
CA THR A 7 -26.67 46.93 12.30
C THR A 7 -26.94 45.45 12.55
N ASP A 8 -28.20 45.06 12.73
CA ASP A 8 -28.61 43.66 12.88
C ASP A 8 -28.46 42.88 11.57
N PHE A 9 -28.78 43.50 10.42
CA PHE A 9 -28.60 42.88 9.11
C PHE A 9 -27.11 42.65 8.78
N GLY A 10 -26.24 43.62 9.11
CA GLY A 10 -24.80 43.49 8.96
C GLY A 10 -24.22 42.33 9.79
N ARG A 11 -24.63 42.21 11.06
CA ARG A 11 -24.22 41.09 11.93
C ARG A 11 -24.67 39.73 11.41
N ILE A 12 -25.89 39.64 10.88
CA ILE A 12 -26.40 38.40 10.29
C ILE A 12 -25.57 38.03 9.05
N SER A 13 -25.20 39.01 8.22
CA SER A 13 -24.35 38.78 7.04
C SER A 13 -22.95 38.26 7.43
N GLU A 14 -22.30 38.85 8.43
CA GLU A 14 -21.02 38.37 8.96
C GLU A 14 -21.11 36.94 9.50
N ILE A 15 -22.17 36.63 10.27
CA ILE A 15 -22.41 35.28 10.78
C ILE A 15 -22.60 34.26 9.64
N MET A 16 -23.31 34.63 8.58
CA MET A 16 -23.50 33.76 7.41
C MET A 16 -22.19 33.52 6.65
N GLU A 17 -21.35 34.53 6.50
CA GLU A 17 -20.02 34.40 5.89
C GLU A 17 -19.12 33.48 6.71
N ASP A 18 -19.08 33.66 8.04
CA ASP A 18 -18.34 32.80 8.95
C ASP A 18 -18.84 31.36 8.91
N GLN A 19 -20.16 31.15 8.90
CA GLN A 19 -20.75 29.81 8.76
C GLN A 19 -20.35 29.15 7.44
N ASN A 20 -20.41 29.86 6.32
CA ASN A 20 -20.02 29.34 5.01
C ASN A 20 -18.53 28.93 5.00
N LYS A 21 -17.67 29.74 5.62
CA LYS A 21 -16.26 29.43 5.78
C LYS A 21 -16.05 28.17 6.64
N VAL A 22 -16.69 28.08 7.80
CA VAL A 22 -16.61 26.91 8.69
C VAL A 22 -17.08 25.64 7.98
N ILE A 23 -18.17 25.70 7.21
CA ILE A 23 -18.68 24.57 6.42
C ILE A 23 -17.64 24.15 5.37
N GLY A 24 -17.06 25.11 4.65
CA GLY A 24 -16.01 24.85 3.66
C GLY A 24 -14.79 24.15 4.27
N ASP A 25 -14.26 24.70 5.37
CA ASP A 25 -13.11 24.16 6.09
C ASP A 25 -13.40 22.75 6.63
N THR A 26 -14.60 22.53 7.18
CA THR A 26 -15.05 21.22 7.70
C THR A 26 -15.14 20.18 6.59
N HIS A 27 -15.67 20.57 5.42
CA HIS A 27 -15.77 19.68 4.27
C HIS A 27 -14.38 19.28 3.76
N GLU A 28 -13.46 20.25 3.65
CA GLU A 28 -12.08 19.96 3.24
C GLU A 28 -11.36 19.03 4.23
N LEU A 29 -11.52 19.27 5.53
CA LEU A 29 -10.94 18.41 6.58
C LEU A 29 -11.51 17.00 6.51
N THR A 30 -12.83 16.86 6.31
CA THR A 30 -13.49 15.56 6.16
C THR A 30 -12.94 14.78 4.98
N LYS A 31 -12.73 15.45 3.83
CA LYS A 31 -12.11 14.83 2.65
C LYS A 31 -10.69 14.34 2.94
N LYS A 32 -9.86 15.15 3.62
CA LYS A 32 -8.50 14.76 4.02
C LYS A 32 -8.49 13.55 4.97
N VAL A 33 -9.43 13.50 5.91
CA VAL A 33 -9.57 12.37 6.84
C VAL A 33 -9.97 11.10 6.08
N ILE A 34 -10.96 11.18 5.18
CA ILE A 34 -11.39 10.03 4.37
C ILE A 34 -10.24 9.51 3.50
N ASP A 35 -9.51 10.40 2.82
CA ASP A 35 -8.36 10.01 1.98
C ASP A 35 -7.23 9.36 2.80
N SER A 36 -7.01 9.86 4.02
CA SER A 36 -6.07 9.27 4.98
C SER A 36 -6.52 7.87 5.43
N LEU A 37 -7.80 7.68 5.74
CA LEU A 37 -8.36 6.38 6.13
C LEU A 37 -8.27 5.36 5.00
N LYS A 38 -8.66 5.73 3.77
CA LYS A 38 -8.50 4.88 2.57
C LYS A 38 -7.05 4.47 2.36
N SER A 39 -6.12 5.41 2.56
CA SER A 39 -4.69 5.13 2.42
C SER A 39 -4.16 4.19 3.49
N LYS A 40 -4.80 4.12 4.67
CA LYS A 40 -4.44 3.21 5.75
C LYS A 40 -5.10 1.83 5.63
N GLU A 41 -6.29 1.77 5.03
CA GLU A 41 -7.04 0.52 4.85
C GLU A 41 -6.24 -0.53 4.08
N ILE A 42 -5.47 -0.10 3.07
CA ILE A 42 -4.63 -0.99 2.26
C ILE A 42 -3.68 -1.83 3.11
N TYR A 43 -3.19 -1.30 4.24
CA TYR A 43 -2.23 -1.99 5.10
C TYR A 43 -2.79 -3.23 5.78
N CYS A 44 -4.11 -3.45 5.80
CA CYS A 44 -4.65 -4.74 6.22
C CYS A 44 -4.17 -5.90 5.33
N LEU A 45 -3.78 -5.62 4.08
CA LEU A 45 -3.24 -6.63 3.18
C LEU A 45 -1.77 -7.00 3.48
N ARG A 46 -1.12 -6.39 4.48
CA ARG A 46 0.27 -6.67 4.87
C ARG A 46 0.53 -8.15 5.15
N ASP A 47 -0.40 -8.80 5.83
CA ASP A 47 -0.22 -10.21 6.22
C ASP A 47 -0.27 -11.13 4.99
N TRP A 48 -1.08 -10.77 3.99
CA TRP A 48 -1.11 -11.44 2.69
C TRP A 48 0.16 -11.20 1.88
N ILE A 49 0.74 -9.99 1.94
CA ILE A 49 2.08 -9.72 1.37
C ILE A 49 3.14 -10.62 2.04
N SER A 50 3.07 -10.77 3.36
CA SER A 50 4.01 -11.63 4.11
C SER A 50 3.84 -13.12 3.73
N ARG A 51 2.61 -13.57 3.46
CA ARG A 51 2.34 -14.91 2.93
C ARG A 51 2.93 -15.10 1.53
N LEU A 52 2.73 -14.14 0.63
CA LEU A 52 3.35 -14.16 -0.70
C LEU A 52 4.87 -14.25 -0.60
N PHE A 53 5.50 -13.41 0.23
CA PHE A 53 6.96 -13.39 0.38
C PHE A 53 7.50 -14.71 0.93
N THR A 54 6.74 -15.38 1.79
CA THR A 54 7.10 -16.72 2.26
C THR A 54 7.11 -17.71 1.10
N GLN A 55 6.12 -17.67 0.22
CA GLN A 55 6.04 -18.53 -0.96
C GLN A 55 7.14 -18.22 -2.00
N VAL A 56 7.42 -16.94 -2.25
CA VAL A 56 8.53 -16.50 -3.11
C VAL A 56 9.85 -16.99 -2.52
N LYS A 57 10.08 -16.83 -1.20
CA LYS A 57 11.30 -17.30 -0.54
C LYS A 57 11.53 -18.80 -0.70
N LEU A 58 10.48 -19.61 -0.55
CA LEU A 58 10.58 -21.06 -0.70
C LEU A 58 11.04 -21.44 -2.11
N ARG A 59 10.42 -20.84 -3.14
CA ARG A 59 10.76 -21.09 -4.55
C ARG A 59 12.11 -20.52 -4.95
N TYR A 60 12.44 -19.34 -4.43
CA TYR A 60 13.74 -18.71 -4.63
C TYR A 60 14.88 -19.59 -4.08
N ASN A 61 14.71 -20.20 -2.90
CA ASN A 61 15.74 -21.02 -2.27
C ASN A 61 15.79 -22.47 -2.81
N ALA A 62 14.71 -23.00 -3.38
CA ALA A 62 14.61 -24.39 -3.80
C ALA A 62 15.73 -24.87 -4.76
N PRO A 63 16.18 -24.09 -5.76
CA PRO A 63 17.21 -24.53 -6.71
C PRO A 63 18.59 -24.76 -6.08
N ASN A 64 18.96 -24.02 -5.03
CA ASN A 64 20.34 -23.95 -4.52
C ASN A 64 20.47 -24.29 -3.03
N ASN A 65 19.35 -24.48 -2.32
CA ASN A 65 19.28 -24.56 -0.85
C ASN A 65 20.05 -23.41 -0.15
N ASP A 66 20.23 -22.28 -0.84
CA ASP A 66 21.01 -21.16 -0.37
C ASP A 66 20.14 -20.21 0.46
N VAL A 67 20.00 -20.54 1.73
CA VAL A 67 19.25 -19.72 2.70
C VAL A 67 19.85 -18.31 2.83
N ARG A 68 21.14 -18.10 2.48
CA ARG A 68 21.79 -16.77 2.55
C ARG A 68 21.42 -15.88 1.37
N GLY A 69 21.07 -16.47 0.21
CA GLY A 69 20.65 -15.73 -0.98
C GLY A 69 19.45 -14.84 -0.71
N TRP A 70 18.42 -15.36 -0.02
CA TRP A 70 17.24 -14.58 0.35
C TRP A 70 17.59 -13.39 1.27
N THR A 71 18.44 -13.60 2.26
CA THR A 71 18.86 -12.52 3.18
C THR A 71 19.63 -11.42 2.43
N ARG A 72 20.51 -11.79 1.49
CA ARG A 72 21.22 -10.83 0.64
C ARG A 72 20.28 -10.06 -0.29
N LEU A 73 19.32 -10.77 -0.88
CA LEU A 73 18.27 -10.16 -1.71
C LEU A 73 17.46 -9.10 -0.93
N MET A 74 16.95 -9.44 0.25
CA MET A 74 16.22 -8.49 1.09
C MET A 74 17.10 -7.29 1.48
N SER A 75 18.37 -7.54 1.81
CA SER A 75 19.34 -6.46 2.10
C SER A 75 19.56 -5.52 0.90
N ALA A 76 19.52 -6.04 -0.33
CA ALA A 76 19.63 -5.22 -1.54
C ALA A 76 18.41 -4.32 -1.72
N PHE A 77 17.20 -4.80 -1.44
CA PHE A 77 15.99 -3.98 -1.41
C PHE A 77 16.06 -2.91 -0.32
N ASP A 78 16.44 -3.27 0.90
CA ASP A 78 16.60 -2.32 2.01
C ASP A 78 17.58 -1.20 1.64
N GLN A 79 18.75 -1.56 1.13
CA GLN A 79 19.75 -0.58 0.71
C GLN A 79 19.25 0.31 -0.43
N LYS A 80 18.52 -0.25 -1.39
CA LYS A 80 17.93 0.53 -2.48
C LYS A 80 16.93 1.54 -1.97
N ILE A 81 16.03 1.12 -1.07
CA ILE A 81 14.96 1.96 -0.53
C ILE A 81 15.51 3.03 0.40
N VAL A 82 16.33 2.65 1.39
CA VAL A 82 16.90 3.58 2.38
C VAL A 82 17.80 4.62 1.74
N CYS A 83 18.53 4.26 0.68
CA CYS A 83 19.40 5.19 -0.04
C CYS A 83 18.73 5.83 -1.28
N GLU A 84 17.41 5.68 -1.44
CA GLU A 84 16.60 6.22 -2.55
C GLU A 84 17.23 5.98 -3.93
N LYS A 85 17.82 4.79 -4.14
CA LYS A 85 18.49 4.43 -5.40
C LYS A 85 17.49 3.94 -6.44
N VAL A 86 17.69 4.37 -7.69
CA VAL A 86 16.90 3.89 -8.83
C VAL A 86 17.23 2.43 -9.17
N ASN A 87 18.51 2.07 -9.08
CA ASN A 87 19.03 0.76 -9.48
C ASN A 87 19.68 0.01 -8.31
N PHE A 88 19.71 -1.32 -8.40
CA PHE A 88 20.48 -2.18 -7.50
C PHE A 88 21.98 -2.06 -7.76
N ARG A 89 22.81 -2.43 -6.77
CA ARG A 89 24.27 -2.44 -6.95
C ARG A 89 24.67 -3.60 -7.86
N SER A 90 25.82 -3.47 -8.53
CA SER A 90 26.34 -4.51 -9.43
C SER A 90 26.52 -5.87 -8.74
N GLN A 91 26.98 -5.86 -7.49
CA GLN A 91 27.16 -7.06 -6.68
C GLN A 91 25.84 -7.79 -6.33
N ASP A 92 24.69 -7.12 -6.46
CA ASP A 92 23.39 -7.70 -6.12
C ASP A 92 22.65 -8.26 -7.35
N ILE A 93 23.18 -8.03 -8.56
CA ILE A 93 22.51 -8.37 -9.84
C ILE A 93 22.17 -9.86 -9.94
N GLU A 94 23.03 -10.74 -9.44
CA GLU A 94 22.79 -12.19 -9.46
C GLU A 94 21.52 -12.55 -8.67
N TYR A 95 21.38 -12.02 -7.45
CA TYR A 95 20.20 -12.23 -6.61
C TYR A 95 18.92 -11.67 -7.23
N ILE A 96 19.01 -10.49 -7.85
CA ILE A 96 17.87 -9.87 -8.55
C ILE A 96 17.46 -10.69 -9.78
N SER A 97 18.43 -11.25 -10.51
CA SER A 97 18.16 -12.09 -11.68
C SER A 97 17.50 -13.40 -11.29
N GLN A 98 17.94 -14.02 -10.19
CA GLN A 98 17.30 -15.20 -9.63
C GLN A 98 15.87 -14.90 -9.16
N LEU A 99 15.65 -13.77 -8.48
CA LEU A 99 14.30 -13.35 -8.09
C LEU A 99 13.41 -13.18 -9.31
N ARG A 100 13.91 -12.58 -10.39
CA ARG A 100 13.13 -12.39 -11.62
C ARG A 100 12.60 -13.71 -12.16
N ILE A 101 13.45 -14.75 -12.23
CA ILE A 101 13.03 -16.09 -12.67
C ILE A 101 11.89 -16.63 -11.80
N THR A 102 11.99 -16.49 -10.47
CA THR A 102 10.93 -16.93 -9.55
C THR A 102 9.63 -16.13 -9.74
N LEU A 103 9.72 -14.84 -10.04
CA LEU A 103 8.54 -13.99 -10.20
C LEU A 103 7.89 -14.11 -11.59
N ASP A 104 8.65 -14.52 -12.61
CA ASP A 104 8.13 -14.73 -13.97
C ASP A 104 7.04 -15.82 -13.98
N GLU A 105 7.11 -16.82 -13.09
CA GLU A 105 6.09 -17.87 -12.91
C GLU A 105 4.70 -17.31 -12.55
N ILE A 106 4.67 -16.15 -11.89
CA ILE A 106 3.46 -15.49 -11.41
C ILE A 106 3.24 -14.11 -12.06
N GLN A 107 3.91 -13.85 -13.18
CA GLN A 107 3.81 -12.60 -13.95
C GLN A 107 4.05 -11.34 -13.11
N MET A 108 4.85 -11.46 -12.04
CA MET A 108 5.19 -10.36 -11.15
C MET A 108 6.53 -9.77 -11.56
N SER A 109 6.59 -8.45 -11.67
CA SER A 109 7.87 -7.78 -11.96
C SER A 109 8.66 -7.54 -10.67
N ILE A 110 9.97 -7.28 -10.81
CA ILE A 110 10.79 -6.80 -9.69
C ILE A 110 10.23 -5.50 -9.10
N TYR A 111 9.64 -4.65 -9.94
CA TYR A 111 9.01 -3.41 -9.51
C TYR A 111 7.75 -3.65 -8.68
N ASP A 112 6.88 -4.57 -9.11
CA ASP A 112 5.70 -4.97 -8.34
C ASP A 112 6.11 -5.52 -6.96
N PHE A 113 7.12 -6.40 -6.94
CA PHE A 113 7.67 -6.97 -5.72
C PHE A 113 8.26 -5.88 -4.80
N GLU A 114 8.98 -4.90 -5.36
CA GLU A 114 9.51 -3.75 -4.62
C GLU A 114 8.40 -2.91 -3.97
N LEU A 115 7.30 -2.68 -4.70
CA LEU A 115 6.14 -1.96 -4.17
C LEU A 115 5.52 -2.70 -2.99
N LEU A 116 5.27 -4.01 -3.13
CA LEU A 116 4.75 -4.81 -2.02
C LEU A 116 5.72 -4.83 -0.83
N TYR A 117 7.03 -4.83 -1.09
CA TYR A 117 8.06 -4.76 -0.06
C TYR A 117 7.98 -3.44 0.72
N LYS A 118 7.90 -2.30 0.02
CA LYS A 118 7.74 -0.97 0.64
C LYS A 118 6.48 -0.90 1.48
N MET A 119 5.35 -1.32 0.92
CA MET A 119 4.07 -1.32 1.62
C MET A 119 4.12 -2.16 2.91
N ARG A 120 4.80 -3.31 2.88
CA ARG A 120 5.00 -4.14 4.08
C ARG A 120 5.83 -3.44 5.15
N GLN A 121 6.84 -2.67 4.76
CA GLN A 121 7.70 -1.91 5.69
C GLN A 121 6.99 -0.69 6.28
N GLU A 122 6.13 -0.03 5.51
CA GLU A 122 5.35 1.14 5.95
C GLU A 122 4.18 0.77 6.88
N SER A 123 3.77 -0.51 6.88
CA SER A 123 2.65 -0.99 7.68
C SER A 123 3.03 -1.22 9.15
N ASN A 124 2.38 -0.49 10.06
CA ASN A 124 2.45 -0.76 11.51
C ASN A 124 1.70 -2.03 11.94
N VAL A 125 2.02 -2.54 13.14
CA VAL A 125 1.35 -3.71 13.76
C VAL A 125 -0.15 -3.49 13.96
N GLU A 126 -0.56 -2.24 14.16
CA GLU A 126 -1.96 -1.83 14.35
C GLU A 126 -2.86 -2.13 13.13
N PHE A 127 -2.26 -2.33 11.96
CA PHE A 127 -2.97 -2.69 10.72
C PHE A 127 -3.01 -4.20 10.48
N HIS A 128 -2.71 -5.03 11.49
CA HIS A 128 -2.84 -6.48 11.39
C HIS A 128 -4.28 -6.86 11.04
N ASP A 129 -4.46 -7.74 10.06
CA ASP A 129 -5.79 -8.13 9.60
C ASP A 129 -6.28 -9.36 10.38
N GLN A 130 -7.57 -9.39 10.69
CA GLN A 130 -8.21 -10.56 11.31
C GLN A 130 -8.79 -11.51 10.26
N VAL A 131 -8.77 -11.11 8.98
CA VAL A 131 -9.23 -11.93 7.85
C VAL A 131 -8.44 -13.24 7.79
N ARG A 132 -9.16 -14.36 7.78
CA ARG A 132 -8.58 -15.69 7.95
C ARG A 132 -8.36 -16.40 6.63
N THR A 133 -9.14 -16.08 5.60
CA THR A 133 -9.13 -16.80 4.32
C THR A 133 -8.73 -15.92 3.15
N LEU A 134 -8.17 -16.55 2.10
CA LEU A 134 -7.74 -15.85 0.89
C LEU A 134 -8.93 -15.18 0.18
N ALA A 135 -10.08 -15.87 0.15
CA ALA A 135 -11.29 -15.37 -0.50
C ALA A 135 -11.85 -14.11 0.18
N GLU A 136 -11.92 -14.09 1.52
CA GLU A 136 -12.35 -12.90 2.27
C GLU A 136 -11.41 -11.71 2.02
N ALA A 137 -10.11 -11.97 1.91
CA ALA A 137 -9.12 -10.93 1.66
C ALA A 137 -9.20 -10.37 0.24
N GLU A 138 -9.45 -11.23 -0.73
CA GLU A 138 -9.68 -10.87 -2.14
C GLU A 138 -10.98 -10.06 -2.29
N GLU A 139 -12.09 -10.51 -1.70
CA GLU A 139 -13.36 -9.76 -1.69
C GLU A 139 -13.20 -8.38 -1.04
N ARG A 140 -12.40 -8.28 0.03
CA ARG A 140 -12.10 -7.00 0.66
C ARG A 140 -11.28 -6.11 -0.28
N PHE A 141 -10.23 -6.64 -0.91
CA PHE A 141 -9.42 -5.92 -1.88
C PHE A 141 -10.27 -5.38 -3.04
N GLU A 142 -11.19 -6.18 -3.59
CA GLU A 142 -12.11 -5.77 -4.66
C GLU A 142 -13.02 -4.60 -4.28
N ARG A 143 -13.33 -4.44 -2.98
CA ARG A 143 -14.14 -3.33 -2.45
C ARG A 143 -13.33 -2.09 -2.10
N MET A 144 -12.00 -2.21 -2.00
CA MET A 144 -11.15 -1.09 -1.59
C MET A 144 -11.19 0.04 -2.61
N GLN A 145 -11.11 1.27 -2.09
CA GLN A 145 -11.01 2.47 -2.92
C GLN A 145 -9.62 3.07 -2.75
N PHE A 146 -8.79 2.91 -3.78
CA PHE A 146 -7.41 3.42 -3.75
C PHE A 146 -7.40 4.94 -3.86
N SER A 147 -6.75 5.60 -2.89
CA SER A 147 -6.42 7.01 -3.03
C SER A 147 -5.38 7.19 -4.15
N ASN A 148 -5.27 8.39 -4.72
CA ASN A 148 -4.26 8.68 -5.76
C ASN A 148 -2.83 8.30 -5.32
N LYS A 149 -2.52 8.41 -4.03
CA LYS A 149 -1.21 8.06 -3.46
C LYS A 149 -0.97 6.54 -3.42
N MET A 150 -2.04 5.75 -3.29
CA MET A 150 -1.97 4.30 -3.14
C MET A 150 -2.28 3.53 -4.42
N LYS A 151 -2.71 4.21 -5.49
CA LYS A 151 -3.07 3.59 -6.77
C LYS A 151 -1.96 2.74 -7.39
N GLN A 152 -0.69 3.08 -7.13
CA GLN A 152 0.45 2.28 -7.59
C GLN A 152 0.48 0.84 -7.03
N TYR A 153 -0.19 0.58 -5.91
CA TYR A 153 -0.21 -0.74 -5.26
C TYR A 153 -1.34 -1.65 -5.77
N GLU A 154 -2.31 -1.13 -6.52
CA GLU A 154 -3.49 -1.87 -6.99
C GLU A 154 -3.10 -3.09 -7.84
N GLU A 155 -2.30 -2.88 -8.89
CA GLU A 155 -1.83 -3.97 -9.77
C GLU A 155 -0.91 -4.98 -9.04
N PRO A 156 0.10 -4.56 -8.25
CA PRO A 156 0.89 -5.49 -7.45
C PRO A 156 0.06 -6.36 -6.50
N LEU A 157 -0.98 -5.79 -5.85
CA LEU A 157 -1.86 -6.52 -4.95
C LEU A 157 -2.77 -7.50 -5.69
N LYS A 158 -3.29 -7.12 -6.86
CA LYS A 158 -4.03 -8.04 -7.72
C LYS A 158 -3.19 -9.25 -8.10
N LYS A 159 -1.95 -9.01 -8.56
CA LYS A 159 -0.99 -10.09 -8.87
C LYS A 159 -0.70 -10.95 -7.66
N LEU A 160 -0.60 -10.37 -6.46
CA LEU A 160 -0.42 -11.11 -5.22
C LEU A 160 -1.55 -12.13 -4.99
N PHE A 161 -2.82 -11.74 -5.16
CA PHE A 161 -3.96 -12.66 -4.98
C PHE A 161 -3.96 -13.76 -6.03
N GLU A 162 -3.71 -13.41 -7.29
CA GLU A 162 -3.59 -14.38 -8.38
C GLU A 162 -2.46 -15.39 -8.12
N SER A 163 -1.30 -14.91 -7.65
CA SER A 163 -0.14 -15.73 -7.30
C SER A 163 -0.45 -16.73 -6.19
N LEU A 164 -1.04 -16.25 -5.09
CA LEU A 164 -1.40 -17.11 -3.96
C LEU A 164 -2.45 -18.15 -4.36
N ARG A 165 -3.38 -17.79 -5.24
CA ARG A 165 -4.38 -18.73 -5.76
C ARG A 165 -3.75 -19.84 -6.60
N ILE A 166 -2.73 -19.54 -7.41
CA ILE A 166 -1.97 -20.54 -8.16
C ILE A 166 -1.25 -21.45 -7.16
N TRP A 167 -0.43 -20.87 -6.29
CA TRP A 167 0.47 -21.63 -5.42
C TRP A 167 -0.17 -22.39 -4.25
N TYR A 168 -1.42 -22.09 -3.88
CA TYR A 168 -2.16 -22.86 -2.88
C TYR A 168 -3.07 -23.94 -3.48
N ARG A 169 -3.23 -23.96 -4.81
CA ARG A 169 -3.93 -25.04 -5.52
C ARG A 169 -2.99 -26.16 -5.95
N ASP A 170 -1.71 -25.85 -6.13
CA ASP A 170 -0.61 -26.80 -6.34
C ASP A 170 -0.21 -27.51 -5.03
#